data_AF-A0A942PNF3-F1
#
_entry.id   AF-A0A942PNF3-F1
#
_cell.length_a   1.000
_cell.length_b   1.000
_cell.length_c   1.000
_cell.angle_alpha   90.00
_cell.angle_beta   90.00
_cell.angle_gamma   90.00
#
_symmetry.space_group_name_H-M   'P 1'
#
loop_
_entity.id
_entity.type
_entity.pdbx_description
1 polymer ?
#
loop_
_entity_poly.entity_id
_entity_poly.type
_entity_poly.pdbx_seq_one_letter_code
_entity_poly.pdbx_strand_id
1 'polypeptide(L)'
;MVRLWKTIFLFILIFTCFQGYIPANANTGTNVSGTIYQNTTWTRAGSPYYLTGDIQVSKGAKLTVEPGVTIEGNNWRIVVDGDFEAVGNPNLKIILNDVIFNLPKHDPLSASIHLENTDIKSGNKSWGLITNLILKDSRIFNLPNPLTLFYPTKDVFIERNVFINSSGISVRTYLDAKVNILNNVFYNYTDYAVSNVVTTDSSETIVAYNSFLKNNGGYALVLPADSPTAKMTAINNYWGATDETAIKKMIYDKNIDPSSGSYINYKPYLLSPDKNTPYIKLVPPEKPVVYDVTDKSEYITGNAEKLSVIRVVNENNDLVGETKAGQNGDFRVNIKPQNAGSKLYVTATDDWFNKSNSTIITVKKFITVPTVNPINNKSTLVTGKTEPALIATVKIGTKAYTAKADGMGIYKVTIPVQNTGATISISAKDSEGNVSAVKTATVIRVAPNRPRVNSVNNKSTLVMGEAEPKAIITVKIGTKVYKAKVDVLGNYKVTIPVQNTGTTVSVTASDSKENVSSVKSTKVIRVAPNMPTVNAVNNKSTIVAGKTEPKAIVTVKVGTKTFTAKANVKGNYKVTIQKQRIGTKIYVNAKDKKGVISATKIITVSR
;
A
#
# COMPACT_ATOMS: atom_id res chain seq x y z
N MET A 1 48.01 -64.41 -30.16
CA MET A 1 48.75 -63.53 -29.23
C MET A 1 48.01 -62.20 -29.18
N VAL A 2 47.84 -61.65 -27.98
CA VAL A 2 46.70 -60.85 -27.51
C VAL A 2 46.47 -59.49 -28.22
N ARG A 3 45.19 -59.19 -28.48
CA ARG A 3 44.62 -57.89 -28.90
C ARG A 3 44.84 -56.81 -27.84
N LEU A 4 45.15 -55.58 -28.22
CA LEU A 4 44.77 -54.40 -27.42
C LEU A 4 44.24 -53.27 -28.32
N TRP A 5 42.95 -53.02 -28.19
CA TRP A 5 42.24 -51.84 -28.66
C TRP A 5 42.68 -50.61 -27.87
N LYS A 6 42.82 -49.46 -28.55
CA LYS A 6 42.62 -48.14 -27.93
C LYS A 6 41.51 -47.42 -28.69
N THR A 7 40.30 -47.60 -28.17
CA THR A 7 39.10 -46.85 -28.54
C THR A 7 39.19 -45.45 -27.93
N ILE A 8 39.00 -44.45 -28.80
CA ILE A 8 38.70 -43.07 -28.45
C ILE A 8 37.30 -43.01 -27.83
N PHE A 9 37.14 -42.38 -26.67
CA PHE A 9 35.84 -41.85 -26.22
C PHE A 9 36.04 -40.43 -25.69
N LEU A 10 35.66 -39.50 -26.56
CA LEU A 10 35.45 -38.09 -26.31
C LEU A 10 34.12 -37.95 -25.53
N PHE A 11 34.16 -37.59 -24.25
CA PHE A 11 32.94 -37.18 -23.53
C PHE A 11 32.66 -35.70 -23.81
N ILE A 12 31.81 -35.46 -24.81
CA ILE A 12 31.15 -34.19 -25.07
C ILE A 12 30.06 -34.03 -24.00
N LEU A 13 30.19 -33.06 -23.10
CA LEU A 13 29.08 -32.63 -22.24
C LEU A 13 28.19 -31.70 -23.08
N ILE A 14 27.02 -32.21 -23.47
CA ILE A 14 26.04 -31.49 -24.29
C ILE A 14 25.33 -30.44 -23.42
N PHE A 15 25.50 -29.16 -23.75
CA PHE A 15 24.59 -28.08 -23.34
C PHE A 15 23.40 -28.08 -24.31
N THR A 16 22.26 -28.65 -23.90
CA THR A 16 20.99 -28.45 -24.60
C THR A 16 20.30 -27.21 -24.07
N CYS A 17 20.29 -26.17 -24.89
CA CYS A 17 19.46 -24.98 -24.71
C CYS A 17 18.01 -25.32 -25.08
N PHE A 18 17.12 -25.39 -24.08
CA PHE A 18 15.68 -25.34 -24.30
C PHE A 18 15.19 -23.97 -23.81
N GLN A 19 14.80 -23.09 -24.75
CA GLN A 19 14.04 -21.89 -24.44
C GLN A 19 12.60 -22.29 -24.08
N GLY A 20 12.41 -22.60 -22.79
CA GLY A 20 11.11 -22.68 -22.14
C GLY A 20 10.87 -21.41 -21.32
N TYR A 21 9.66 -20.88 -21.41
CA TYR A 21 9.13 -19.77 -20.62
C TYR A 21 9.50 -19.91 -19.13
N ILE A 22 10.30 -18.98 -18.57
CA ILE A 22 10.74 -19.02 -17.17
C ILE A 22 9.73 -18.25 -16.30
N PRO A 23 8.95 -18.89 -15.42
CA PRO A 23 8.37 -18.19 -14.29
C PRO A 23 9.52 -17.80 -13.33
N ALA A 24 9.61 -16.53 -12.97
CA ALA A 24 10.54 -16.06 -11.95
C ALA A 24 10.27 -16.78 -10.62
N ASN A 25 11.21 -17.64 -10.19
CA ASN A 25 11.65 -17.92 -8.81
C ASN A 25 12.31 -19.31 -8.71
N ALA A 26 13.64 -19.37 -8.87
CA ALA A 26 14.45 -20.46 -8.33
C ALA A 26 15.94 -20.06 -8.31
N ASN A 27 16.41 -19.48 -7.20
CA ASN A 27 17.80 -19.70 -6.80
C ASN A 27 17.78 -20.93 -5.88
N THR A 28 17.81 -22.11 -6.47
CA THR A 28 18.00 -23.37 -5.76
C THR A 28 19.50 -23.49 -5.48
N GLY A 29 19.93 -23.44 -4.22
CA GLY A 29 21.34 -23.51 -3.85
C GLY A 29 22.05 -24.81 -4.31
N THR A 30 23.36 -24.90 -4.02
CA THR A 30 24.22 -26.00 -4.50
C THR A 30 24.29 -27.14 -3.48
N ASN A 31 23.86 -28.35 -3.86
CA ASN A 31 24.06 -29.54 -3.05
C ASN A 31 25.51 -30.05 -3.19
N VAL A 32 26.17 -30.35 -2.06
CA VAL A 32 27.57 -30.80 -2.02
C VAL A 32 27.74 -32.01 -1.09
N SER A 33 28.61 -32.94 -1.50
CA SER A 33 29.05 -34.08 -0.69
C SER A 33 30.34 -34.67 -1.27
N GLY A 34 31.04 -35.51 -0.51
CA GLY A 34 32.21 -36.25 -0.97
C GLY A 34 33.55 -35.57 -0.68
N THR A 35 34.59 -35.96 -1.43
CA THR A 35 35.97 -35.59 -1.12
C THR A 35 36.51 -34.53 -2.09
N ILE A 36 37.17 -33.52 -1.55
CA ILE A 36 37.85 -32.45 -2.27
C ILE A 36 39.35 -32.76 -2.30
N TYR A 37 39.82 -33.24 -3.46
CA TYR A 37 41.22 -33.62 -3.69
C TYR A 37 42.11 -32.48 -4.20
N GLN A 38 41.51 -31.38 -4.64
CA GLN A 38 42.21 -30.22 -5.21
C GLN A 38 41.57 -28.94 -4.73
N ASN A 39 42.30 -27.83 -4.85
CA ASN A 39 41.81 -26.51 -4.46
C ASN A 39 40.46 -26.22 -5.13
N THR A 40 39.48 -25.87 -4.29
CA THR A 40 38.09 -25.69 -4.68
C THR A 40 37.56 -24.41 -4.03
N THR A 41 36.75 -23.66 -4.79
CA THR A 41 36.13 -22.43 -4.30
C THR A 41 34.61 -22.58 -4.33
N TRP A 42 33.98 -22.32 -3.18
CA TRP A 42 32.55 -22.12 -3.08
C TRP A 42 32.24 -20.64 -3.25
N THR A 43 31.53 -20.32 -4.34
CA THR A 43 31.30 -18.96 -4.79
C THR A 43 29.94 -18.44 -4.34
N ARG A 44 29.80 -17.11 -4.28
CA ARG A 44 28.52 -16.48 -3.91
C ARG A 44 27.38 -16.84 -4.89
N ALA A 45 27.70 -17.11 -6.15
CA ALA A 45 26.73 -17.54 -7.16
C ALA A 45 26.15 -18.94 -6.89
N GLY A 46 26.93 -19.82 -6.23
CA GLY A 46 26.47 -21.16 -5.83
C GLY A 46 25.78 -21.20 -4.45
N SER A 47 25.78 -20.10 -3.71
CA SER A 47 25.18 -20.01 -2.38
C SER A 47 23.64 -20.02 -2.45
N PRO A 48 22.94 -20.66 -1.48
CA PRO A 48 23.50 -21.41 -0.35
C PRO A 48 24.06 -22.77 -0.76
N TYR A 49 25.07 -23.26 -0.05
CA TYR A 49 25.59 -24.62 -0.20
C TYR A 49 24.95 -25.55 0.82
N TYR A 50 24.25 -26.58 0.37
CA TYR A 50 23.60 -27.58 1.22
C TYR A 50 24.45 -28.84 1.26
N LEU A 51 24.89 -29.24 2.45
CA LEU A 51 25.56 -30.52 2.61
C LEU A 51 24.50 -31.63 2.49
N THR A 52 24.75 -32.59 1.61
CA THR A 52 23.92 -33.80 1.43
C THR A 52 24.66 -35.08 1.83
N GLY A 53 25.91 -34.93 2.26
CA GLY A 53 26.81 -35.96 2.75
C GLY A 53 28.02 -35.26 3.39
N ASP A 54 28.87 -36.02 4.09
CA ASP A 54 30.12 -35.47 4.61
C ASP A 54 30.97 -34.88 3.47
N ILE A 55 31.61 -33.75 3.75
CA ILE A 55 32.65 -33.16 2.92
C ILE A 55 33.99 -33.48 3.55
N GLN A 56 34.91 -34.05 2.79
CA GLN A 56 36.30 -34.22 3.23
C GLN A 56 37.22 -33.33 2.41
N VAL A 57 37.91 -32.39 3.05
CA VAL A 57 38.99 -31.62 2.43
C VAL A 57 40.29 -32.39 2.62
N SER A 58 40.79 -33.06 1.58
CA SER A 58 41.98 -33.92 1.67
C SER A 58 43.26 -33.14 1.93
N LYS A 59 44.27 -33.80 2.52
CA LYS A 59 45.62 -33.27 2.68
C LYS A 59 46.15 -32.66 1.36
N GLY A 60 46.64 -31.42 1.45
CA GLY A 60 47.16 -30.65 0.29
C GLY A 60 46.10 -29.95 -0.55
N ALA A 61 44.80 -30.16 -0.28
CA ALA A 61 43.71 -29.42 -0.90
C ALA A 61 43.22 -28.29 0.01
N LYS A 62 42.75 -27.20 -0.59
CA LYS A 62 42.09 -26.09 0.09
C LYS A 62 40.65 -25.92 -0.38
N LEU A 63 39.70 -25.84 0.55
CA LEU A 63 38.36 -25.33 0.28
C LEU A 63 38.29 -23.86 0.69
N THR A 64 38.09 -22.97 -0.28
CA THR A 64 37.90 -21.52 -0.08
C THR A 64 36.43 -21.16 -0.22
N VAL A 65 35.88 -20.37 0.71
CA VAL A 65 34.49 -19.91 0.72
C VAL A 65 34.48 -18.40 0.54
N GLU A 66 33.82 -17.91 -0.51
CA GLU A 66 33.75 -16.47 -0.79
C GLU A 66 32.89 -15.69 0.24
N PRO A 67 33.17 -14.38 0.45
CA PRO A 67 32.32 -13.52 1.27
C PRO A 67 30.84 -13.55 0.88
N GLY A 68 29.96 -13.61 1.87
CA GLY A 68 28.50 -13.61 1.67
C GLY A 68 27.90 -14.96 1.29
N VAL A 69 28.68 -16.04 1.29
CA VAL A 69 28.18 -17.41 1.12
C VAL A 69 27.48 -17.89 2.40
N THR A 70 26.37 -18.62 2.22
CA THR A 70 25.71 -19.38 3.28
C THR A 70 25.99 -20.87 3.08
N ILE A 71 26.35 -21.57 4.16
CA ILE A 71 26.53 -23.02 4.19
C ILE A 71 25.51 -23.61 5.18
N GLU A 72 24.73 -24.58 4.71
CA GLU A 72 23.72 -25.31 5.46
C GLU A 72 24.24 -26.72 5.73
N GLY A 73 24.64 -26.98 6.98
CA GLY A 73 25.31 -28.20 7.39
C GLY A 73 24.41 -29.45 7.34
N ASN A 74 23.10 -29.32 7.54
CA ASN A 74 22.13 -30.43 7.46
C ASN A 74 22.52 -31.71 8.23
N ASN A 75 23.20 -31.58 9.37
CA ASN A 75 23.78 -32.66 10.19
C ASN A 75 25.01 -33.38 9.60
N TRP A 76 25.54 -32.93 8.47
CA TRP A 76 26.76 -33.46 7.87
C TRP A 76 27.99 -32.69 8.32
N ARG A 77 29.15 -33.32 8.16
CA ARG A 77 30.42 -32.80 8.66
C ARG A 77 31.27 -32.26 7.53
N ILE A 78 32.06 -31.25 7.85
CA ILE A 78 33.24 -30.88 7.08
C ILE A 78 34.46 -31.44 7.83
N VAL A 79 35.02 -32.52 7.28
CA VAL A 79 36.22 -33.17 7.76
C VAL A 79 37.43 -32.50 7.10
N VAL A 80 38.27 -31.84 7.89
CA VAL A 80 39.37 -31.02 7.38
C VAL A 80 40.71 -31.70 7.65
N ASP A 81 41.33 -32.22 6.59
CA ASP A 81 42.69 -32.81 6.57
C ASP A 81 43.69 -31.87 5.85
N GLY A 82 43.21 -31.10 4.87
CA GLY A 82 43.90 -29.97 4.25
C GLY A 82 43.54 -28.62 4.90
N ASP A 83 43.15 -27.63 4.07
CA ASP A 83 42.85 -26.27 4.51
C ASP A 83 41.38 -25.90 4.24
N PHE A 84 40.69 -25.37 5.24
CA PHE A 84 39.36 -24.76 5.08
C PHE A 84 39.45 -23.26 5.37
N GLU A 85 39.12 -22.42 4.39
CA GLU A 85 39.18 -20.97 4.49
C GLU A 85 37.83 -20.34 4.17
N ALA A 86 37.23 -19.66 5.15
CA ALA A 86 36.01 -18.89 5.02
C ALA A 86 36.25 -17.49 5.60
N VAL A 87 36.70 -16.58 4.73
CA VAL A 87 37.05 -15.21 5.08
C VAL A 87 36.03 -14.26 4.44
N GLY A 88 35.07 -13.81 5.24
CA GLY A 88 34.06 -12.83 4.87
C GLY A 88 34.55 -11.39 5.04
N ASN A 89 33.60 -10.45 5.03
CA ASN A 89 33.83 -9.07 5.46
C ASN A 89 32.62 -8.52 6.22
N PRO A 90 32.72 -7.36 6.90
CA PRO A 90 31.62 -6.83 7.72
C PRO A 90 30.30 -6.60 6.98
N ASN A 91 30.34 -6.38 5.65
CA ASN A 91 29.14 -6.17 4.82
C ASN A 91 28.61 -7.47 4.19
N LEU A 92 29.46 -8.49 4.04
CA LEU A 92 29.18 -9.77 3.42
C LEU A 92 29.79 -10.88 4.28
N LYS A 93 29.23 -11.06 5.47
CA LYS A 93 29.61 -12.15 6.36
C LYS A 93 29.25 -13.50 5.75
N ILE A 94 30.06 -14.51 6.02
CA ILE A 94 29.74 -15.90 5.68
C ILE A 94 28.85 -16.46 6.78
N ILE A 95 27.76 -17.13 6.42
CA ILE A 95 26.82 -17.72 7.38
C ILE A 95 27.02 -19.24 7.40
N LEU A 96 27.35 -19.79 8.56
CA LEU A 96 27.49 -21.23 8.79
C LEU A 96 26.34 -21.70 9.67
N ASN A 97 25.35 -22.37 9.09
CA ASN A 97 24.20 -22.92 9.83
C ASN A 97 24.42 -24.41 10.08
N ASP A 98 24.43 -24.83 11.34
CA ASP A 98 24.57 -26.22 11.79
C ASP A 98 25.77 -26.98 11.19
N VAL A 99 26.85 -26.25 10.84
CA VAL A 99 28.07 -26.83 10.27
C VAL A 99 28.91 -27.46 11.39
N ILE A 100 29.31 -28.72 11.18
CA ILE A 100 30.15 -29.49 12.09
C ILE A 100 31.54 -29.62 11.50
N PHE A 101 32.56 -29.04 12.14
CA PHE A 101 33.96 -29.25 11.77
C PHE A 101 34.57 -30.40 12.56
N ASN A 102 35.29 -31.29 11.88
CA ASN A 102 35.99 -32.43 12.48
C ASN A 102 37.39 -32.61 11.88
N LEU A 103 38.32 -33.10 12.69
CA LEU A 103 39.58 -33.67 12.20
C LEU A 103 39.40 -35.06 11.55
N PRO A 104 40.30 -35.45 10.62
CA PRO A 104 40.38 -36.81 10.10
C PRO A 104 40.79 -37.81 11.18
N LYS A 105 40.49 -39.10 10.97
CA LYS A 105 40.82 -40.18 11.91
C LYS A 105 42.33 -40.51 11.96
N HIS A 106 43.13 -40.09 10.99
CA HIS A 106 44.55 -40.42 10.87
C HIS A 106 45.35 -39.15 10.51
N ASP A 107 46.36 -38.82 11.33
CA ASP A 107 47.29 -37.68 11.21
C ASP A 107 46.67 -36.27 11.20
N PRO A 108 46.14 -35.79 12.35
CA PRO A 108 45.49 -34.49 12.44
C PRO A 108 46.43 -33.28 12.34
N LEU A 109 47.75 -33.44 12.26
CA LEU A 109 48.70 -32.39 12.64
C LEU A 109 48.87 -31.27 11.59
N SER A 110 48.43 -31.46 10.34
CA SER A 110 48.57 -30.45 9.27
C SER A 110 47.30 -29.66 8.94
N ALA A 111 46.14 -30.08 9.43
CA ALA A 111 44.87 -29.46 9.08
C ALA A 111 44.78 -28.01 9.59
N SER A 112 44.19 -27.11 8.80
CA SER A 112 43.96 -25.72 9.23
C SER A 112 42.56 -25.22 8.87
N ILE A 113 41.97 -24.47 9.79
CA ILE A 113 40.67 -23.83 9.62
C ILE A 113 40.85 -22.32 9.84
N HIS A 114 40.48 -21.51 8.85
CA HIS A 114 40.42 -20.05 8.96
C HIS A 114 38.99 -19.58 8.75
N LEU A 115 38.40 -19.03 9.81
CA LEU A 115 37.09 -18.40 9.81
C LEU A 115 37.25 -16.94 10.22
N GLU A 116 36.82 -16.03 9.34
CA GLU A 116 36.88 -14.60 9.63
C GLU A 116 35.65 -13.88 9.12
N ASN A 117 35.10 -12.94 9.91
CA ASN A 117 33.84 -12.27 9.60
C ASN A 117 32.71 -13.28 9.30
N THR A 118 32.56 -14.29 10.17
CA THR A 118 31.56 -15.36 10.02
C THR A 118 30.48 -15.28 11.09
N ASP A 119 29.26 -15.68 10.72
CA ASP A 119 28.16 -15.95 11.67
C ASP A 119 27.93 -17.46 11.75
N ILE A 120 28.36 -18.04 12.86
CA ILE A 120 28.32 -19.48 13.12
C ILE A 120 27.13 -19.77 14.02
N LYS A 121 26.07 -20.33 13.44
CA LYS A 121 24.85 -20.71 14.15
C LYS A 121 24.86 -22.21 14.34
N SER A 122 25.28 -22.63 15.53
CA SER A 122 25.50 -24.05 15.80
C SER A 122 24.21 -24.81 16.12
N GLY A 123 23.13 -24.10 16.44
CA GLY A 123 21.84 -24.71 16.81
C GLY A 123 22.00 -25.57 18.08
N ASN A 124 22.22 -26.86 17.88
CA ASN A 124 22.58 -27.85 18.92
C ASN A 124 23.74 -28.77 18.47
N LYS A 125 24.54 -28.36 17.49
CA LYS A 125 25.63 -29.13 16.90
C LYS A 125 26.95 -28.75 17.53
N SER A 126 27.75 -29.77 17.83
CA SER A 126 29.07 -29.60 18.41
C SER A 126 30.11 -29.83 17.35
N TRP A 127 31.18 -29.05 17.40
CA TRP A 127 32.35 -29.36 16.60
C TRP A 127 33.06 -30.58 17.20
N GLY A 128 33.71 -31.34 16.34
CA GLY A 128 34.69 -32.32 16.78
C GLY A 128 35.97 -31.67 17.26
N LEU A 129 37.01 -32.48 17.39
CA LEU A 129 38.36 -31.99 17.62
C LEU A 129 38.83 -31.18 16.42
N ILE A 130 39.57 -30.11 16.68
CA ILE A 130 40.26 -29.28 15.70
C ILE A 130 41.70 -29.02 16.17
N THR A 131 42.63 -28.76 15.26
CA THR A 131 44.05 -28.51 15.60
C THR A 131 44.38 -27.02 15.42
N ASN A 132 44.80 -26.59 14.23
CA ASN A 132 45.15 -25.21 13.92
C ASN A 132 43.91 -24.40 13.53
N LEU A 133 43.68 -23.27 14.20
CA LEU A 133 42.52 -22.41 14.02
C LEU A 133 42.91 -20.93 13.94
N ILE A 134 42.37 -20.24 12.95
CA ILE A 134 42.22 -18.78 12.94
C ILE A 134 40.72 -18.51 12.98
N LEU A 135 40.25 -17.89 14.07
CA LEU A 135 38.87 -17.47 14.26
C LEU A 135 38.88 -15.99 14.60
N LYS A 136 38.50 -15.12 13.66
CA LYS A 136 38.57 -13.67 13.85
C LYS A 136 37.27 -12.96 13.51
N ASP A 137 36.95 -11.90 14.24
CA ASP A 137 35.86 -10.97 13.91
C ASP A 137 34.50 -11.69 13.65
N SER A 138 34.28 -12.81 14.33
CA SER A 138 33.16 -13.74 14.07
C SER A 138 32.19 -13.82 15.24
N ARG A 139 30.95 -14.23 14.97
CA ARG A 139 29.91 -14.44 15.99
C ARG A 139 29.53 -15.90 16.03
N ILE A 140 29.51 -16.47 17.23
CA ILE A 140 29.22 -17.88 17.49
C ILE A 140 28.00 -17.93 18.40
N PHE A 141 26.96 -18.62 17.93
CA PHE A 141 25.67 -18.70 18.60
C PHE A 141 25.34 -20.15 18.93
N ASN A 142 24.93 -20.37 20.17
CA ASN A 142 24.34 -21.63 20.64
C ASN A 142 25.23 -22.86 20.39
N LEU A 143 26.56 -22.74 20.59
CA LEU A 143 27.46 -23.89 20.52
C LEU A 143 27.37 -24.68 21.84
N PRO A 144 26.77 -25.89 21.87
CA PRO A 144 26.46 -26.55 23.13
C PRO A 144 27.70 -27.13 23.85
N ASN A 145 28.71 -27.58 23.10
CA ASN A 145 29.95 -28.15 23.64
C ASN A 145 31.16 -27.28 23.28
N PRO A 146 32.21 -27.27 24.11
CA PRO A 146 33.35 -26.41 23.89
C PRO A 146 34.07 -26.76 22.58
N LEU A 147 34.50 -25.71 21.86
CA LEU A 147 35.41 -25.85 20.74
C LEU A 147 36.74 -26.41 21.27
N THR A 148 37.09 -27.63 20.85
CA THR A 148 38.23 -28.36 21.42
C THR A 148 39.45 -28.30 20.51
N LEU A 149 40.44 -27.51 20.91
CA LEU A 149 41.77 -27.44 20.30
C LEU A 149 42.62 -28.61 20.80
N PHE A 150 42.96 -29.53 19.91
CA PHE A 150 43.66 -30.77 20.19
C PHE A 150 45.08 -30.71 19.62
N TYR A 151 46.04 -30.36 20.48
CA TYR A 151 47.47 -30.33 20.20
C TYR A 151 47.80 -29.57 18.91
N PRO A 152 47.52 -28.25 18.85
CA PRO A 152 47.89 -27.42 17.71
C PRO A 152 49.40 -27.47 17.48
N THR A 153 49.79 -27.51 16.21
CA THR A 153 51.20 -27.50 15.78
C THR A 153 51.67 -26.13 15.33
N LYS A 154 50.75 -25.16 15.27
CA LYS A 154 50.98 -23.76 14.93
C LYS A 154 50.25 -22.87 15.91
N ASP A 155 50.63 -21.59 15.93
CA ASP A 155 49.91 -20.58 16.69
C ASP A 155 48.43 -20.52 16.27
N VAL A 156 47.56 -20.49 17.28
CA VAL A 156 46.12 -20.36 17.15
C VAL A 156 45.72 -18.94 17.49
N PHE A 157 44.84 -18.36 16.69
CA PHE A 157 44.36 -16.99 16.90
C PHE A 157 42.84 -16.99 16.97
N ILE A 158 42.30 -16.76 18.17
CA ILE A 158 40.88 -16.56 18.42
C ILE A 158 40.72 -15.11 18.89
N GLU A 159 40.39 -14.22 17.96
CA GLU A 159 40.43 -12.77 18.20
C GLU A 159 39.14 -12.04 17.83
N ARG A 160 38.71 -11.10 18.68
CA ARG A 160 37.57 -10.20 18.36
C ARG A 160 36.29 -10.93 17.99
N ASN A 161 36.06 -12.10 18.59
CA ASN A 161 34.85 -12.87 18.38
C ASN A 161 33.83 -12.61 19.47
N VAL A 162 32.58 -13.02 19.19
CA VAL A 162 31.50 -12.99 20.17
C VAL A 162 30.89 -14.38 20.30
N PHE A 163 31.02 -14.99 21.47
CA PHE A 163 30.38 -16.24 21.85
C PHE A 163 29.11 -15.93 22.65
N ILE A 164 27.94 -16.28 22.11
CA ILE A 164 26.63 -16.09 22.73
C ILE A 164 25.99 -17.45 22.98
N ASN A 165 25.54 -17.68 24.22
CA ASN A 165 24.86 -18.91 24.64
C ASN A 165 25.66 -20.17 24.26
N SER A 166 26.99 -20.05 24.30
CA SER A 166 27.90 -21.05 23.79
C SER A 166 28.79 -21.54 24.92
N SER A 167 29.04 -22.85 24.98
CA SER A 167 30.23 -23.37 25.64
C SER A 167 31.46 -22.75 25.00
N GLY A 168 32.50 -22.59 25.81
CA GLY A 168 33.69 -21.85 25.44
C GLY A 168 34.70 -22.68 24.65
N ILE A 169 35.97 -22.50 24.98
CA ILE A 169 37.10 -23.11 24.28
C ILE A 169 37.79 -24.08 25.22
N SER A 170 38.05 -25.31 24.78
CA SER A 170 38.87 -26.28 25.50
C SER A 170 40.21 -26.44 24.78
N VAL A 171 41.31 -26.32 25.52
CA VAL A 171 42.66 -26.28 24.96
C VAL A 171 43.49 -27.46 25.48
N ARG A 172 44.23 -28.09 24.57
CA ARG A 172 45.35 -29.00 24.84
C ARG A 172 46.52 -28.55 23.98
N THR A 173 47.57 -27.99 24.57
CA THR A 173 48.69 -27.42 23.81
C THR A 173 49.84 -28.42 23.62
N TYR A 174 50.60 -28.25 22.52
CA TYR A 174 51.73 -29.10 22.13
C TYR A 174 52.94 -28.27 21.70
N LEU A 175 54.16 -28.75 21.98
CA LEU A 175 55.43 -28.13 21.55
C LEU A 175 55.56 -26.65 21.94
N ASP A 176 55.77 -25.76 20.98
CA ASP A 176 55.97 -24.32 21.14
C ASP A 176 54.78 -23.48 20.65
N ALA A 177 53.67 -24.11 20.28
CA ALA A 177 52.48 -23.43 19.78
C ALA A 177 51.83 -22.53 20.84
N LYS A 178 51.44 -21.32 20.43
CA LYS A 178 50.71 -20.36 21.28
C LYS A 178 49.24 -20.31 20.91
N VAL A 179 48.38 -20.48 21.91
CA VAL A 179 46.93 -20.31 21.76
C VAL A 179 46.54 -18.93 22.27
N ASN A 180 46.32 -18.02 21.32
CA ASN A 180 45.98 -16.62 21.58
C ASN A 180 44.45 -16.44 21.58
N ILE A 181 43.88 -16.18 22.75
CA ILE A 181 42.45 -15.90 22.93
C ILE A 181 42.34 -14.44 23.36
N LEU A 182 42.18 -13.54 22.38
CA LEU A 182 42.34 -12.10 22.58
C LEU A 182 41.08 -11.32 22.20
N ASN A 183 40.70 -10.33 23.00
CA ASN A 183 39.62 -9.39 22.64
C ASN A 183 38.27 -10.03 22.30
N ASN A 184 37.95 -11.22 22.82
CA ASN A 184 36.66 -11.87 22.58
C ASN A 184 35.63 -11.47 23.63
N VAL A 185 34.35 -11.63 23.31
CA VAL A 185 33.25 -11.57 24.26
C VAL A 185 32.70 -12.97 24.50
N PHE A 186 32.58 -13.34 25.76
CA PHE A 186 31.86 -14.54 26.19
C PHE A 186 30.61 -14.10 26.97
N TYR A 187 29.45 -14.32 26.37
CA TYR A 187 28.16 -13.98 26.94
C TYR A 187 27.30 -15.23 27.11
N ASN A 188 26.85 -15.46 28.34
CA ASN A 188 25.97 -16.55 28.73
C ASN A 188 26.55 -17.94 28.42
N TYR A 189 27.84 -18.16 28.72
CA TYR A 189 28.49 -19.47 28.57
C TYR A 189 27.98 -20.47 29.61
N THR A 190 27.93 -21.75 29.25
CA THR A 190 27.20 -22.80 30.00
C THR A 190 28.09 -23.72 30.84
N ASP A 191 29.35 -23.91 30.47
CA ASP A 191 30.32 -24.74 31.21
C ASP A 191 31.53 -23.90 31.61
N TYR A 192 32.28 -23.43 30.61
CA TYR A 192 33.31 -22.43 30.81
C TYR A 192 33.50 -21.56 29.57
N ALA A 193 34.14 -20.41 29.72
CA ALA A 193 34.55 -19.59 28.57
C ALA A 193 35.88 -20.07 27.98
N VAL A 194 36.86 -20.41 28.82
CA VAL A 194 38.12 -21.03 28.41
C VAL A 194 38.57 -22.06 29.44
N SER A 195 38.89 -23.26 28.98
CA SER A 195 39.55 -24.30 29.76
C SER A 195 40.86 -24.68 29.09
N ASN A 196 41.94 -24.78 29.87
CA ASN A 196 43.17 -25.43 29.40
C ASN A 196 43.39 -26.71 30.19
N VAL A 197 43.44 -27.83 29.49
CA VAL A 197 43.51 -29.18 30.08
C VAL A 197 44.94 -29.68 30.14
N VAL A 198 45.78 -29.31 29.17
CA VAL A 198 47.15 -29.81 29.07
C VAL A 198 48.05 -28.71 28.53
N THR A 199 49.20 -28.54 29.16
CA THR A 199 50.32 -27.76 28.61
C THR A 199 51.55 -28.64 28.55
N THR A 200 52.22 -28.66 27.40
CA THR A 200 53.46 -29.42 27.19
C THR A 200 54.56 -28.50 26.70
N ASP A 201 55.81 -28.88 26.95
CA ASP A 201 57.01 -28.16 26.51
C ASP A 201 56.96 -26.65 26.82
N SER A 202 57.16 -25.79 25.80
CA SER A 202 57.17 -24.32 25.90
C SER A 202 55.86 -23.67 25.43
N SER A 203 54.82 -24.46 25.18
CA SER A 203 53.54 -23.96 24.66
C SER A 203 52.80 -23.08 25.68
N GLU A 204 51.97 -22.16 25.19
CA GLU A 204 51.28 -21.18 26.01
C GLU A 204 49.80 -21.06 25.64
N THR A 205 48.94 -20.94 26.65
CA THR A 205 47.56 -20.46 26.47
C THR A 205 47.47 -19.05 27.04
N ILE A 206 47.22 -18.08 26.15
CA ILE A 206 47.22 -16.65 26.45
C ILE A 206 45.80 -16.13 26.32
N VAL A 207 45.21 -15.70 27.44
CA VAL A 207 43.85 -15.17 27.51
C VAL A 207 43.92 -13.71 27.94
N ALA A 208 43.74 -12.77 27.03
CA ALA A 208 43.87 -11.34 27.37
C ALA A 208 42.88 -10.43 26.65
N TYR A 209 42.50 -9.33 27.29
CA TYR A 209 41.59 -8.31 26.73
C TYR A 209 40.17 -8.81 26.42
N ASN A 210 39.80 -10.01 26.86
CA ASN A 210 38.46 -10.57 26.67
C ASN A 210 37.47 -9.96 27.66
N SER A 211 36.18 -10.11 27.36
CA SER A 211 35.07 -9.74 28.24
C SER A 211 34.22 -10.95 28.60
N PHE A 212 34.20 -11.32 29.88
CA PHE A 212 33.36 -12.38 30.45
C PHE A 212 32.14 -11.73 31.10
N LEU A 213 30.99 -11.73 30.42
CA LEU A 213 29.88 -10.84 30.79
C LEU A 213 28.75 -11.52 31.56
N LYS A 214 28.48 -12.79 31.29
CA LYS A 214 27.43 -13.56 31.96
C LYS A 214 27.76 -15.04 31.86
N ASN A 215 27.59 -15.78 32.94
CA ASN A 215 27.62 -17.24 32.96
C ASN A 215 26.24 -17.82 33.26
N ASN A 216 25.97 -19.01 32.74
CA ASN A 216 24.76 -19.79 32.97
C ASN A 216 25.13 -21.18 33.46
N GLY A 217 25.98 -21.22 34.50
CA GLY A 217 26.72 -22.40 34.93
C GLY A 217 28.23 -22.23 34.73
N GLY A 218 29.00 -22.78 35.67
CA GLY A 218 30.45 -22.91 35.62
C GLY A 218 31.27 -21.61 35.65
N TYR A 219 32.52 -21.70 35.19
CA TYR A 219 33.60 -20.73 35.44
C TYR A 219 34.02 -20.02 34.15
N ALA A 220 34.45 -18.75 34.23
CA ALA A 220 35.04 -18.12 33.04
C ALA A 220 36.31 -18.87 32.61
N LEU A 221 37.22 -19.11 33.54
CA LEU A 221 38.48 -19.80 33.27
C LEU A 221 38.61 -21.06 34.11
N VAL A 222 39.08 -22.14 33.48
CA VAL A 222 39.25 -23.45 34.12
C VAL A 222 40.62 -24.04 33.81
N LEU A 223 41.35 -24.41 34.87
CA LEU A 223 42.37 -25.45 34.83
C LEU A 223 41.77 -26.66 35.56
N PRO A 224 41.36 -27.72 34.85
CA PRO A 224 40.60 -28.81 35.46
C PRO A 224 41.38 -29.54 36.57
N ALA A 225 40.63 -30.20 37.45
CA ALA A 225 41.19 -31.17 38.39
C ALA A 225 41.97 -32.27 37.65
N ASP A 226 42.92 -32.90 38.34
CA ASP A 226 43.77 -33.98 37.82
C ASP A 226 44.52 -33.62 36.52
N SER A 227 44.76 -32.33 36.28
CA SER A 227 45.46 -31.81 35.11
C SER A 227 46.76 -31.07 35.53
N PRO A 228 47.78 -31.79 36.03
CA PRO A 228 48.92 -31.21 36.74
C PRO A 228 49.84 -30.34 35.87
N THR A 229 49.76 -30.46 34.54
CA THR A 229 50.58 -29.67 33.63
C THR A 229 49.86 -28.43 33.11
N ALA A 230 48.55 -28.30 33.33
CA ALA A 230 47.73 -27.24 32.76
C ALA A 230 48.10 -25.84 33.29
N LYS A 231 48.35 -24.89 32.38
CA LYS A 231 48.72 -23.51 32.69
C LYS A 231 48.09 -22.52 31.72
N MET A 232 47.71 -21.33 32.18
CA MET A 232 47.32 -20.23 31.29
C MET A 232 47.63 -18.87 31.92
N THR A 233 47.77 -17.85 31.09
CA THR A 233 47.80 -16.45 31.52
C THR A 233 46.47 -15.78 31.19
N ALA A 234 46.00 -14.91 32.09
CA ALA A 234 44.64 -14.34 32.04
C ALA A 234 44.61 -12.82 32.31
N ILE A 235 45.64 -12.08 31.89
CA ILE A 235 45.80 -10.67 32.21
C ILE A 235 44.95 -9.75 31.33
N ASN A 236 44.67 -8.55 31.82
CA ASN A 236 43.93 -7.50 31.13
C ASN A 236 42.55 -7.94 30.63
N ASN A 237 41.87 -8.88 31.28
CA ASN A 237 40.48 -9.22 30.94
C ASN A 237 39.49 -8.36 31.73
N TYR A 238 38.31 -8.11 31.15
CA TYR A 238 37.15 -7.58 31.83
C TYR A 238 36.22 -8.73 32.26
N TRP A 239 35.82 -8.73 33.53
CA TRP A 239 35.10 -9.85 34.15
C TRP A 239 33.61 -9.61 34.35
N GLY A 240 33.08 -8.51 33.80
CA GLY A 240 31.69 -8.09 34.09
C GLY A 240 31.49 -7.62 35.53
N ALA A 241 32.55 -7.59 36.33
CA ALA A 241 32.59 -7.18 37.73
C ALA A 241 33.91 -6.46 38.03
N THR A 242 33.88 -5.57 39.02
CA THR A 242 35.07 -4.89 39.54
C THR A 242 35.47 -5.37 40.94
N ASP A 243 34.64 -6.21 41.56
CA ASP A 243 34.89 -6.83 42.86
C ASP A 243 35.79 -8.07 42.72
N GLU A 244 36.93 -8.07 43.41
CA GLU A 244 37.90 -9.16 43.35
C GLU A 244 37.32 -10.50 43.86
N THR A 245 36.40 -10.45 44.83
CA THR A 245 35.77 -11.68 45.35
C THR A 245 34.87 -12.32 44.30
N ALA A 246 34.08 -11.52 43.58
CA ALA A 246 33.30 -11.99 42.44
C ALA A 246 34.19 -12.56 41.33
N ILE A 247 35.30 -11.89 40.99
CA ILE A 247 36.24 -12.35 39.96
C ILE A 247 36.86 -13.70 40.34
N LYS A 248 37.29 -13.89 41.59
CA LYS A 248 37.85 -15.17 42.07
C LYS A 248 36.87 -16.34 41.91
N LYS A 249 35.56 -16.11 42.10
CA LYS A 249 34.52 -17.13 41.90
C LYS A 249 34.33 -17.52 40.42
N MET A 250 34.84 -16.73 39.48
CA MET A 250 34.78 -17.02 38.05
C MET A 250 35.98 -17.84 37.57
N ILE A 251 36.94 -18.18 38.44
CA ILE A 251 38.18 -18.88 38.09
C ILE A 251 38.25 -20.20 38.86
N TYR A 252 38.40 -21.30 38.14
CA TYR A 252 38.70 -22.61 38.71
C TYR A 252 40.15 -22.96 38.42
N ASP A 253 40.98 -22.98 39.46
CA ASP A 253 42.42 -23.23 39.39
C ASP A 253 42.93 -23.89 40.67
N LYS A 254 44.25 -23.88 40.88
CA LYS A 254 44.91 -24.45 42.05
C LYS A 254 44.50 -23.83 43.40
N ASN A 255 43.87 -22.66 43.43
CA ASN A 255 43.27 -22.13 44.66
C ASN A 255 41.99 -22.89 45.06
N ILE A 256 41.27 -23.43 44.09
CA ILE A 256 40.03 -24.18 44.32
C ILE A 256 40.33 -25.67 44.49
N ASP A 257 41.15 -26.24 43.61
CA ASP A 257 41.51 -27.66 43.64
C ASP A 257 43.04 -27.85 43.55
N PRO A 258 43.69 -28.36 44.61
CA PRO A 258 45.14 -28.57 44.64
C PRO A 258 45.70 -29.50 43.54
N SER A 259 44.86 -30.35 42.93
CA SER A 259 45.23 -31.24 41.82
C SER A 259 45.36 -30.50 40.47
N SER A 260 44.84 -29.27 40.39
CA SER A 260 44.96 -28.42 39.21
C SER A 260 46.42 -28.01 38.96
N GLY A 261 46.81 -27.86 37.70
CA GLY A 261 48.21 -27.67 37.32
C GLY A 261 48.88 -26.38 37.82
N SER A 262 48.14 -25.27 37.93
CA SER A 262 48.72 -23.99 38.34
C SER A 262 47.69 -23.00 38.87
N TYR A 263 48.18 -21.87 39.40
CA TYR A 263 47.38 -20.69 39.69
C TYR A 263 47.25 -19.84 38.42
N ILE A 264 46.04 -19.38 38.10
CA ILE A 264 45.82 -18.52 36.93
C ILE A 264 46.16 -17.08 37.29
N ASN A 265 47.15 -16.50 36.60
CA ASN A 265 47.46 -15.08 36.76
C ASN A 265 46.45 -14.22 35.98
N TYR A 266 45.51 -13.59 36.68
CA TYR A 266 44.47 -12.74 36.11
C TYR A 266 44.67 -11.23 36.35
N LYS A 267 45.80 -10.82 36.96
CA LYS A 267 46.10 -9.42 37.26
C LYS A 267 47.16 -8.86 36.30
N PRO A 268 47.04 -7.59 35.87
CA PRO A 268 45.92 -6.67 36.12
C PRO A 268 44.61 -7.12 35.42
N TYR A 269 43.45 -6.68 35.91
CA TYR A 269 42.15 -6.86 35.24
C TYR A 269 41.56 -5.50 34.87
N LEU A 270 40.72 -5.47 33.83
CA LEU A 270 40.10 -4.24 33.34
C LEU A 270 38.82 -3.90 34.12
N LEU A 271 38.51 -2.60 34.23
CA LEU A 271 37.28 -2.09 34.85
C LEU A 271 36.12 -1.91 33.85
N SER A 272 36.44 -1.96 32.56
CA SER A 272 35.49 -1.94 31.44
C SER A 272 36.03 -2.81 30.31
N PRO A 273 35.19 -3.23 29.34
CA PRO A 273 35.69 -3.92 28.14
C PRO A 273 36.84 -3.16 27.46
N ASP A 274 37.81 -3.90 26.92
CA ASP A 274 38.86 -3.32 26.09
C ASP A 274 38.25 -2.69 24.82
N LYS A 275 38.86 -1.61 24.32
CA LYS A 275 38.36 -0.86 23.14
C LYS A 275 38.29 -1.69 21.86
N ASN A 276 39.12 -2.74 21.73
CA ASN A 276 39.15 -3.60 20.56
C ASN A 276 38.20 -4.80 20.71
N THR A 277 37.56 -4.96 21.87
CA THR A 277 36.61 -6.04 22.11
C THR A 277 35.25 -5.69 21.50
N PRO A 278 34.64 -6.56 20.69
CA PRO A 278 33.37 -6.27 20.04
C PRO A 278 32.26 -5.93 21.03
N TYR A 279 31.32 -5.08 20.64
CA TYR A 279 30.09 -4.88 21.42
C TYR A 279 29.05 -5.95 21.08
N ILE A 280 28.13 -6.22 22.00
CA ILE A 280 27.00 -7.14 21.79
C ILE A 280 25.67 -6.40 21.74
N LYS A 281 24.78 -6.81 20.83
CA LYS A 281 23.38 -6.36 20.82
C LYS A 281 22.48 -7.52 21.19
N LEU A 282 21.84 -7.43 22.35
CA LEU A 282 20.98 -8.49 22.90
C LEU A 282 19.50 -8.10 22.95
N VAL A 283 19.19 -6.81 22.79
CA VAL A 283 17.82 -6.32 22.82
C VAL A 283 17.20 -6.59 21.46
N PRO A 284 16.11 -7.39 21.38
CA PRO A 284 15.41 -7.59 20.12
C PRO A 284 14.81 -6.30 19.57
N PRO A 285 14.59 -6.22 18.24
CA PRO A 285 13.89 -5.09 17.67
C PRO A 285 12.45 -5.01 18.19
N GLU A 286 11.89 -3.81 18.18
CA GLU A 286 10.46 -3.61 18.41
C GLU A 286 9.61 -4.39 17.39
N LYS A 287 8.41 -4.79 17.79
CA LYS A 287 7.50 -5.51 16.87
C LYS A 287 7.17 -4.64 15.64
N PRO A 288 7.08 -5.23 14.44
CA PRO A 288 6.77 -4.46 13.22
C PRO A 288 5.44 -3.73 13.31
N VAL A 289 5.38 -2.49 12.85
CA VAL A 289 4.09 -1.79 12.62
C VAL A 289 3.60 -2.18 11.24
N VAL A 290 2.38 -2.70 11.13
CA VAL A 290 1.83 -3.21 9.87
C VAL A 290 0.58 -2.44 9.48
N TYR A 291 0.46 -2.10 8.19
CA TYR A 291 -0.72 -1.44 7.63
C TYR A 291 -1.83 -2.43 7.28
N ASP A 292 -3.01 -1.90 6.93
CA ASP A 292 -4.20 -2.71 6.65
C ASP A 292 -3.97 -3.72 5.52
N VAL A 293 -4.39 -4.96 5.77
CA VAL A 293 -4.32 -6.08 4.81
C VAL A 293 -5.74 -6.60 4.57
N THR A 294 -6.08 -6.82 3.30
CA THR A 294 -7.36 -7.41 2.87
C THR A 294 -7.16 -8.77 2.22
N ASP A 295 -8.25 -9.50 2.02
CA ASP A 295 -8.29 -10.78 1.30
C ASP A 295 -7.96 -10.69 -0.21
N LYS A 296 -7.72 -9.48 -0.71
CA LYS A 296 -7.20 -9.21 -2.07
C LYS A 296 -5.77 -8.68 -2.07
N SER A 297 -5.13 -8.54 -0.90
CA SER A 297 -3.78 -8.00 -0.81
C SER A 297 -2.75 -9.02 -1.31
N GLU A 298 -1.87 -8.56 -2.20
CA GLU A 298 -0.72 -9.33 -2.72
C GLU A 298 0.59 -8.97 -2.00
N TYR A 299 0.52 -8.04 -1.05
CA TYR A 299 1.66 -7.63 -0.26
C TYR A 299 1.21 -7.09 1.10
N ILE A 300 2.13 -7.14 2.06
CA ILE A 300 2.02 -6.51 3.37
C ILE A 300 3.06 -5.41 3.44
N THR A 301 2.65 -4.23 3.93
CA THR A 301 3.55 -3.08 4.10
C THR A 301 3.53 -2.58 5.53
N GLY A 302 4.62 -1.95 5.94
CA GLY A 302 4.77 -1.46 7.29
C GLY A 302 6.15 -0.88 7.57
N ASN A 303 6.46 -0.71 8.86
CA ASN A 303 7.75 -0.25 9.35
C ASN A 303 8.29 -1.21 10.42
N ALA A 304 9.61 -1.36 10.47
CA ALA A 304 10.34 -2.16 11.44
C ALA A 304 11.75 -1.60 11.63
N GLU A 305 12.60 -2.27 12.44
CA GLU A 305 14.01 -1.91 12.55
C GLU A 305 14.69 -1.97 11.16
N LYS A 306 15.50 -0.95 10.85
CA LYS A 306 16.22 -0.88 9.57
C LYS A 306 17.03 -2.15 9.32
N LEU A 307 17.03 -2.63 8.08
CA LEU A 307 17.78 -3.81 7.66
C LEU A 307 17.42 -5.12 8.40
N SER A 308 16.39 -5.14 9.25
CA SER A 308 15.90 -6.37 9.87
C SER A 308 15.18 -7.26 8.84
N VAL A 309 15.24 -8.57 9.04
CA VAL A 309 14.48 -9.54 8.23
C VAL A 309 13.05 -9.58 8.75
N ILE A 310 12.08 -9.32 7.88
CA ILE A 310 10.65 -9.33 8.19
C ILE A 310 10.08 -10.65 7.70
N ARG A 311 9.57 -11.44 8.63
CA ARG A 311 8.97 -12.75 8.36
C ARG A 311 7.50 -12.75 8.73
N VAL A 312 6.67 -13.22 7.81
CA VAL A 312 5.22 -13.36 7.94
C VAL A 312 4.84 -14.83 7.92
N VAL A 313 4.14 -15.29 8.95
CA VAL A 313 3.61 -16.66 9.04
C VAL A 313 2.11 -16.67 9.29
N ASN A 314 1.45 -17.78 8.96
CA ASN A 314 0.03 -18.01 9.29
C ASN A 314 -0.15 -18.60 10.71
N GLU A 315 -1.38 -18.94 11.10
CA GLU A 315 -1.70 -19.56 12.40
C GLU A 315 -1.04 -20.94 12.62
N ASN A 316 -0.70 -21.66 11.55
CA ASN A 316 0.00 -22.94 11.60
C ASN A 316 1.53 -22.77 11.60
N ASN A 317 2.03 -21.53 11.64
CA ASN A 317 3.45 -21.17 11.52
C ASN A 317 4.08 -21.46 10.14
N ASP A 318 3.27 -21.67 9.10
CA ASP A 318 3.76 -21.78 7.73
C ASP A 318 4.23 -20.42 7.21
N LEU A 319 5.32 -20.40 6.43
CA LEU A 319 5.83 -19.16 5.83
C LEU A 319 4.88 -18.64 4.75
N VAL A 320 4.38 -17.43 4.95
CA VAL A 320 3.52 -16.72 3.97
C VAL A 320 4.36 -15.80 3.09
N GLY A 321 5.39 -15.17 3.67
CA GLY A 321 6.32 -14.32 2.95
C GLY A 321 7.43 -13.79 3.84
N GLU A 322 8.52 -13.34 3.21
CA GLU A 322 9.67 -12.76 3.88
C GLU A 322 10.25 -11.60 3.03
N THR A 323 10.84 -10.61 3.68
CA THR A 323 11.62 -9.55 3.02
C THR A 323 12.66 -8.98 3.99
N LYS A 324 13.51 -8.07 3.52
CA LYS A 324 14.39 -7.27 4.39
C LYS A 324 13.86 -5.84 4.44
N ALA A 325 13.77 -5.25 5.63
CA ALA A 325 13.41 -3.85 5.78
C ALA A 325 14.47 -2.94 5.14
N GLY A 326 14.02 -1.83 4.56
CA GLY A 326 14.89 -0.83 3.96
C GLY A 326 15.76 -0.09 4.97
N GLN A 327 16.60 0.82 4.47
CA GLN A 327 17.45 1.68 5.31
C GLN A 327 16.63 2.62 6.22
N ASN A 328 15.40 2.95 5.80
CA ASN A 328 14.47 3.78 6.56
C ASN A 328 13.49 2.96 7.43
N GLY A 329 13.61 1.63 7.43
CA GLY A 329 12.75 0.73 8.19
C GLY A 329 11.44 0.34 7.49
N ASP A 330 11.13 0.92 6.33
CA ASP A 330 9.98 0.54 5.52
C ASP A 330 10.16 -0.87 4.93
N PHE A 331 9.07 -1.64 4.86
CA PHE A 331 9.11 -2.96 4.24
C PHE A 331 7.89 -3.22 3.36
N ARG A 332 8.09 -4.12 2.38
CA ARG A 332 7.05 -4.71 1.55
C ARG A 332 7.29 -6.21 1.41
N VAL A 333 6.47 -7.02 2.07
CA VAL A 333 6.51 -8.48 1.96
C VAL A 333 5.50 -8.89 0.89
N ASN A 334 5.96 -9.56 -0.17
CA ASN A 334 5.05 -10.13 -1.16
C ASN A 334 4.37 -11.39 -0.58
N ILE A 335 3.07 -11.51 -0.76
CA ILE A 335 2.25 -12.62 -0.28
C ILE A 335 1.26 -13.05 -1.35
N LYS A 336 0.74 -14.28 -1.25
CA LYS A 336 -0.49 -14.64 -1.97
C LYS A 336 -1.70 -14.08 -1.21
N PRO A 337 -2.82 -13.75 -1.88
CA PRO A 337 -4.06 -13.38 -1.20
C PRO A 337 -4.45 -14.42 -0.14
N GLN A 338 -4.84 -13.92 1.04
CA GLN A 338 -5.21 -14.73 2.20
C GLN A 338 -6.72 -14.65 2.42
N ASN A 339 -7.32 -15.66 3.08
CA ASN A 339 -8.75 -15.64 3.35
C ASN A 339 -9.13 -14.55 4.38
N ALA A 340 -10.25 -13.86 4.17
CA ALA A 340 -10.78 -12.92 5.16
C ALA A 340 -11.01 -13.61 6.51
N GLY A 341 -10.65 -12.95 7.60
CA GLY A 341 -10.72 -13.46 8.97
C GLY A 341 -9.51 -14.27 9.43
N SER A 342 -8.63 -14.72 8.52
CA SER A 342 -7.38 -15.39 8.91
C SER A 342 -6.42 -14.45 9.65
N LYS A 343 -5.57 -15.01 10.52
CA LYS A 343 -4.53 -14.24 11.21
C LYS A 343 -3.15 -14.46 10.59
N LEU A 344 -2.41 -13.37 10.49
CA LEU A 344 -1.00 -13.36 10.10
C LEU A 344 -0.14 -12.81 11.25
N TYR A 345 1.03 -13.39 11.44
CA TYR A 345 1.98 -13.01 12.48
C TYR A 345 3.24 -12.48 11.81
N VAL A 346 3.54 -11.20 12.05
CA VAL A 346 4.67 -10.50 11.45
C VAL A 346 5.73 -10.24 12.51
N THR A 347 6.96 -10.67 12.25
CA THR A 347 8.10 -10.50 13.15
C THR A 347 9.27 -9.87 12.42
N ALA A 348 10.10 -9.11 13.14
CA ALA A 348 11.38 -8.61 12.68
C ALA A 348 12.51 -9.38 13.37
N THR A 349 13.58 -9.68 12.64
CA THR A 349 14.80 -10.27 13.18
C THR A 349 15.97 -9.37 12.82
N ASP A 350 16.73 -8.91 13.81
CA ASP A 350 17.87 -8.02 13.57
C ASP A 350 19.12 -8.78 13.05
N ASP A 351 20.20 -8.04 12.77
CA ASP A 351 21.47 -8.62 12.31
C ASP A 351 22.17 -9.49 13.39
N TRP A 352 21.76 -9.37 14.64
CA TRP A 352 22.23 -10.20 15.76
C TRP A 352 21.33 -11.42 16.01
N PHE A 353 20.38 -11.66 15.12
CA PHE A 353 19.40 -12.74 15.18
C PHE A 353 18.44 -12.66 16.36
N ASN A 354 18.32 -11.49 16.99
CA ASN A 354 17.29 -11.25 17.99
C ASN A 354 15.95 -11.05 17.29
N LYS A 355 14.95 -11.81 17.69
CA LYS A 355 13.60 -11.79 17.09
C LYS A 355 12.63 -10.96 17.93
N SER A 356 11.90 -10.06 17.28
CA SER A 356 10.85 -9.25 17.91
C SER A 356 9.66 -10.10 18.38
N ASN A 357 8.83 -9.52 19.23
CA ASN A 357 7.46 -9.98 19.39
C ASN A 357 6.68 -9.88 18.06
N SER A 358 5.62 -10.67 17.92
CA SER A 358 4.77 -10.66 16.72
C SER A 358 3.75 -9.53 16.73
N THR A 359 3.58 -8.89 15.58
CA THR A 359 2.37 -8.12 15.26
C THR A 359 1.35 -9.03 14.60
N ILE A 360 0.16 -9.12 15.20
CA ILE A 360 -0.92 -9.98 14.74
C ILE A 360 -1.88 -9.14 13.90
N ILE A 361 -2.16 -9.60 12.68
CA ILE A 361 -3.07 -8.94 11.74
C ILE A 361 -4.21 -9.90 11.43
N THR A 362 -5.45 -9.42 11.53
CA THR A 362 -6.60 -10.13 10.97
C THR A 362 -6.85 -9.62 9.56
N VAL A 363 -6.82 -10.53 8.57
CA VAL A 363 -7.06 -10.18 7.16
C VAL A 363 -8.50 -9.71 7.01
N LYS A 364 -8.68 -8.47 6.56
CA LYS A 364 -10.00 -7.85 6.39
C LYS A 364 -10.66 -8.33 5.09
N LYS A 365 -11.98 -8.33 5.03
CA LYS A 365 -12.68 -8.52 3.77
C LYS A 365 -12.53 -7.26 2.91
N PHE A 366 -12.11 -7.40 1.67
CA PHE A 366 -12.15 -6.33 0.69
C PHE A 366 -13.61 -6.05 0.29
N ILE A 367 -14.01 -4.78 0.38
CA ILE A 367 -15.35 -4.34 -0.04
C ILE A 367 -15.24 -3.57 -1.35
N THR A 368 -16.01 -4.02 -2.34
CA THR A 368 -16.05 -3.38 -3.66
C THR A 368 -16.57 -1.95 -3.55
N VAL A 369 -15.94 -1.02 -4.29
CA VAL A 369 -16.36 0.38 -4.34
C VAL A 369 -17.80 0.49 -4.89
N PRO A 370 -18.72 1.20 -4.21
CA PRO A 370 -20.08 1.36 -4.70
C PRO A 370 -20.13 2.12 -6.03
N THR A 371 -21.07 1.73 -6.87
CA THR A 371 -21.50 2.50 -8.03
C THR A 371 -22.57 3.50 -7.62
N VAL A 372 -22.67 4.63 -8.31
CA VAL A 372 -23.64 5.69 -8.02
C VAL A 372 -24.29 6.20 -9.31
N ASN A 373 -25.62 6.29 -9.32
CA ASN A 373 -26.37 6.86 -10.42
C ASN A 373 -26.24 8.40 -10.44
N PRO A 374 -26.45 9.08 -11.58
CA PRO A 374 -26.38 10.54 -11.66
C PRO A 374 -27.27 11.23 -10.63
N ILE A 375 -26.72 12.22 -9.93
CA ILE A 375 -27.40 13.01 -8.90
C ILE A 375 -27.55 14.42 -9.44
N ASN A 376 -28.77 14.96 -9.41
CA ASN A 376 -29.04 16.32 -9.87
C ASN A 376 -29.52 17.23 -8.73
N ASN A 377 -29.62 18.53 -9.03
CA ASN A 377 -30.03 19.56 -8.07
C ASN A 377 -31.52 19.51 -7.65
N LYS A 378 -32.22 18.42 -7.98
CA LYS A 378 -33.57 18.09 -7.51
C LYS A 378 -33.62 16.72 -6.82
N SER A 379 -32.53 15.96 -6.82
CA SER A 379 -32.46 14.63 -6.20
C SER A 379 -32.62 14.73 -4.68
N THR A 380 -33.52 13.92 -4.14
CA THR A 380 -33.70 13.67 -2.69
C THR A 380 -33.18 12.29 -2.27
N LEU A 381 -32.72 11.50 -3.24
CA LEU A 381 -32.17 10.17 -3.06
C LEU A 381 -30.84 10.07 -3.80
N VAL A 382 -29.88 9.40 -3.18
CA VAL A 382 -28.72 8.84 -3.87
C VAL A 382 -28.97 7.35 -4.04
N THR A 383 -28.87 6.89 -5.28
CA THR A 383 -29.09 5.48 -5.63
C THR A 383 -27.89 4.92 -6.35
N GLY A 384 -27.70 3.61 -6.27
CA GLY A 384 -26.59 2.91 -6.88
C GLY A 384 -26.55 1.45 -6.46
N LYS A 385 -25.42 0.79 -6.70
CA LYS A 385 -25.19 -0.60 -6.27
C LYS A 385 -23.92 -0.73 -5.45
N THR A 386 -23.98 -1.58 -4.43
CA THR A 386 -22.86 -2.11 -3.64
C THR A 386 -23.04 -3.63 -3.52
N GLU A 387 -22.17 -4.34 -2.79
CA GLU A 387 -22.45 -5.73 -2.43
C GLU A 387 -23.77 -5.85 -1.63
N PRO A 388 -24.53 -6.96 -1.76
CA PRO A 388 -25.80 -7.15 -1.05
C PRO A 388 -25.70 -6.96 0.47
N ALA A 389 -26.76 -6.41 1.06
CA ALA A 389 -26.92 -6.21 2.51
C ALA A 389 -25.90 -5.26 3.20
N LEU A 390 -24.95 -4.66 2.48
CA LEU A 390 -24.04 -3.66 3.05
C LEU A 390 -24.75 -2.34 3.37
N ILE A 391 -24.19 -1.57 4.30
CA ILE A 391 -24.65 -0.22 4.62
C ILE A 391 -23.94 0.77 3.68
N ALA A 392 -24.68 1.35 2.74
CA ALA A 392 -24.18 2.46 1.93
C ALA A 392 -24.20 3.75 2.79
N THR A 393 -23.06 4.44 2.82
CA THR A 393 -22.88 5.71 3.51
C THR A 393 -22.63 6.81 2.49
N VAL A 394 -23.48 7.83 2.50
CA VAL A 394 -23.39 9.02 1.67
C VAL A 394 -23.00 10.21 2.55
N LYS A 395 -21.85 10.82 2.28
CA LYS A 395 -21.34 11.98 3.01
C LYS A 395 -21.45 13.26 2.18
N ILE A 396 -22.03 14.29 2.79
CA ILE A 396 -22.20 15.64 2.22
C ILE A 396 -21.61 16.62 3.23
N GLY A 397 -20.45 17.20 2.90
CA GLY A 397 -19.66 17.95 3.87
C GLY A 397 -19.28 17.06 5.06
N THR A 398 -19.65 17.47 6.27
CA THR A 398 -19.41 16.69 7.50
C THR A 398 -20.54 15.72 7.85
N LYS A 399 -21.73 15.85 7.24
CA LYS A 399 -22.90 15.02 7.56
C LYS A 399 -22.89 13.71 6.79
N ALA A 400 -23.26 12.62 7.45
CA ALA A 400 -23.39 11.29 6.87
C ALA A 400 -24.86 10.84 6.87
N TYR A 401 -25.27 10.21 5.79
CA TYR A 401 -26.59 9.61 5.57
C TYR A 401 -26.39 8.15 5.20
N THR A 402 -27.18 7.25 5.73
CA THR A 402 -26.97 5.80 5.54
C THR A 402 -28.23 5.08 5.15
N ALA A 403 -28.10 4.04 4.32
CA ALA A 403 -29.15 3.07 4.07
C ALA A 403 -28.56 1.70 3.79
N LYS A 404 -29.25 0.65 4.24
CA LYS A 404 -28.88 -0.73 3.91
C LYS A 404 -29.26 -1.03 2.46
N ALA A 405 -28.33 -1.64 1.72
CA ALA A 405 -28.59 -2.16 0.39
C ALA A 405 -29.48 -3.41 0.46
N ASP A 406 -30.33 -3.60 -0.56
CA ASP A 406 -31.19 -4.77 -0.63
C ASP A 406 -30.41 -6.05 -1.03
N GLY A 407 -31.13 -7.17 -1.21
CA GLY A 407 -30.56 -8.45 -1.61
C GLY A 407 -29.91 -8.45 -3.01
N MET A 408 -30.19 -7.44 -3.84
CA MET A 408 -29.55 -7.23 -5.14
C MET A 408 -28.43 -6.19 -5.07
N GLY A 409 -28.11 -5.69 -3.87
CA GLY A 409 -27.09 -4.67 -3.66
C GLY A 409 -27.54 -3.24 -4.01
N ILE A 410 -28.83 -3.02 -4.31
CA ILE A 410 -29.33 -1.69 -4.63
C ILE A 410 -29.55 -0.92 -3.33
N TYR A 411 -28.96 0.27 -3.24
CA TYR A 411 -29.15 1.17 -2.10
C TYR A 411 -29.95 2.41 -2.52
N LYS A 412 -30.70 2.97 -1.55
CA LYS A 412 -31.45 4.22 -1.70
C LYS A 412 -31.27 5.06 -0.43
N VAL A 413 -30.33 6.01 -0.47
CA VAL A 413 -30.02 6.87 0.68
C VAL A 413 -30.74 8.21 0.52
N THR A 414 -31.60 8.54 1.48
CA THR A 414 -32.29 9.83 1.53
C THR A 414 -31.34 10.95 1.93
N ILE A 415 -31.30 12.00 1.12
CA ILE A 415 -30.46 13.19 1.33
C ILE A 415 -31.28 14.47 1.13
N PRO A 416 -30.91 15.60 1.76
CA PRO A 416 -31.45 16.90 1.38
C PRO A 416 -31.00 17.27 -0.04
N VAL A 417 -31.84 18.01 -0.76
CA VAL A 417 -31.50 18.54 -2.09
C VAL A 417 -30.22 19.37 -2.00
N GLN A 418 -29.34 19.16 -2.97
CA GLN A 418 -28.03 19.81 -3.04
C GLN A 418 -27.96 20.84 -4.18
N ASN A 419 -27.11 21.84 -3.99
CA ASN A 419 -26.78 22.80 -5.04
C ASN A 419 -25.95 22.13 -6.14
N THR A 420 -26.08 22.63 -7.38
CA THR A 420 -25.21 22.22 -8.49
C THR A 420 -23.74 22.39 -8.12
N GLY A 421 -22.91 21.41 -8.47
CA GLY A 421 -21.48 21.40 -8.20
C GLY A 421 -21.09 20.86 -6.82
N ALA A 422 -22.06 20.60 -5.93
CA ALA A 422 -21.76 19.95 -4.66
C ALA A 422 -21.18 18.54 -4.88
N THR A 423 -20.13 18.22 -4.12
CA THR A 423 -19.49 16.89 -4.13
C THR A 423 -20.13 16.00 -3.07
N ILE A 424 -20.52 14.80 -3.49
CA ILE A 424 -21.09 13.75 -2.64
C ILE A 424 -20.11 12.59 -2.64
N SER A 425 -19.76 12.10 -1.45
CA SER A 425 -18.89 10.92 -1.27
C SER A 425 -19.72 9.72 -0.84
N ILE A 426 -19.45 8.55 -1.42
CA ILE A 426 -20.19 7.32 -1.18
C ILE A 426 -19.21 6.20 -0.84
N SER A 427 -19.47 5.47 0.23
CA SER A 427 -18.78 4.21 0.57
C SER A 427 -19.79 3.17 1.04
N ALA A 428 -19.35 1.94 1.23
CA ALA A 428 -20.15 0.87 1.80
C ALA A 428 -19.39 0.19 2.95
N LYS A 429 -20.15 -0.29 3.93
CA LYS A 429 -19.63 -0.94 5.14
C LYS A 429 -20.38 -2.25 5.41
N ASP A 430 -19.66 -3.29 5.78
CA ASP A 430 -20.23 -4.58 6.22
C ASP A 430 -20.52 -4.62 7.73
N SER A 431 -21.03 -5.75 8.21
CA SER A 431 -21.37 -5.97 9.62
C SER A 431 -20.14 -6.01 10.53
N GLU A 432 -19.01 -6.49 10.01
CA GLU A 432 -17.73 -6.61 10.70
C GLU A 432 -16.98 -5.28 10.75
N GLY A 433 -17.43 -4.31 9.93
CA GLY A 433 -16.99 -2.94 9.91
C GLY A 433 -15.93 -2.61 8.86
N ASN A 434 -15.66 -3.51 7.93
CA ASN A 434 -14.82 -3.26 6.76
C ASN A 434 -15.49 -2.22 5.86
N VAL A 435 -14.72 -1.27 5.35
CA VAL A 435 -15.23 -0.14 4.55
C VAL A 435 -14.56 -0.15 3.18
N SER A 436 -15.34 0.06 2.12
CA SER A 436 -14.78 0.23 0.78
C SER A 436 -14.08 1.57 0.58
N ALA A 437 -13.27 1.66 -0.47
CA ALA A 437 -12.79 2.95 -0.93
C ALA A 437 -13.97 3.85 -1.37
N VAL A 438 -13.75 5.17 -1.30
CA VAL A 438 -14.79 6.17 -1.55
C VAL A 438 -15.00 6.42 -3.04
N LYS A 439 -16.26 6.43 -3.49
CA LYS A 439 -16.68 6.97 -4.78
C LYS A 439 -17.20 8.39 -4.62
N THR A 440 -16.75 9.33 -5.45
CA THR A 440 -17.28 10.70 -5.48
C THR A 440 -18.20 10.93 -6.68
N ALA A 441 -19.26 11.71 -6.47
CA ALA A 441 -20.17 12.19 -7.53
C ALA A 441 -20.42 13.69 -7.35
N THR A 442 -20.60 14.41 -8.46
CA THR A 442 -20.94 15.83 -8.46
C THR A 442 -22.40 16.03 -8.83
N VAL A 443 -23.08 16.93 -8.12
CA VAL A 443 -24.49 17.25 -8.38
C VAL A 443 -24.61 18.04 -9.68
N ILE A 444 -25.27 17.44 -10.68
CA ILE A 444 -25.50 18.08 -11.98
C ILE A 444 -26.70 19.02 -11.93
N ARG A 445 -26.71 20.00 -12.83
CA ARG A 445 -27.88 20.85 -13.02
C ARG A 445 -28.84 20.21 -14.01
N VAL A 446 -30.14 20.25 -13.71
CA VAL A 446 -31.20 19.83 -14.64
C VAL A 446 -32.14 20.99 -14.95
N ALA A 447 -32.88 20.85 -16.06
CA ALA A 447 -33.82 21.85 -16.54
C ALA A 447 -34.88 22.23 -15.49
N PRO A 448 -35.38 23.48 -15.53
CA PRO A 448 -36.50 23.89 -14.69
C PRO A 448 -37.75 23.05 -14.92
N ASN A 449 -38.64 23.06 -13.93
CA ASN A 449 -39.97 22.50 -14.03
C ASN A 449 -40.78 23.22 -15.13
N ARG A 450 -41.69 22.48 -15.77
CA ARG A 450 -42.60 23.05 -16.77
C ARG A 450 -43.39 24.24 -16.19
N PRO A 451 -43.42 25.41 -16.87
CA PRO A 451 -44.17 26.56 -16.41
C PRO A 451 -45.67 26.30 -16.28
N ARG A 452 -46.31 26.94 -15.31
CA ARG A 452 -47.76 27.10 -15.23
C ARG A 452 -48.12 28.41 -15.92
N VAL A 453 -49.15 28.40 -16.77
CA VAL A 453 -49.57 29.56 -17.57
C VAL A 453 -51.03 29.85 -17.24
N ASN A 454 -51.31 31.10 -16.84
CA ASN A 454 -52.68 31.57 -16.61
C ASN A 454 -53.46 31.61 -17.92
N SER A 455 -54.78 31.71 -17.85
CA SER A 455 -55.60 31.85 -19.06
C SER A 455 -55.23 33.13 -19.82
N VAL A 456 -55.03 32.99 -21.14
CA VAL A 456 -54.72 34.11 -22.03
C VAL A 456 -55.94 34.32 -22.90
N ASN A 457 -56.49 35.52 -22.92
CA ASN A 457 -57.66 35.86 -23.73
C ASN A 457 -57.31 36.83 -24.86
N ASN A 458 -58.23 37.04 -25.79
CA ASN A 458 -58.02 37.88 -26.97
C ASN A 458 -57.98 39.40 -26.70
N LYS A 459 -57.88 39.81 -25.42
CA LYS A 459 -57.54 41.17 -24.99
C LYS A 459 -56.24 41.24 -24.19
N SER A 460 -55.67 40.10 -23.81
CA SER A 460 -54.45 40.02 -23.00
C SER A 460 -53.26 40.67 -23.72
N THR A 461 -52.57 41.55 -23.01
CA THR A 461 -51.25 42.12 -23.39
C THR A 461 -50.10 41.48 -22.62
N LEU A 462 -50.41 40.56 -21.71
CA LEU A 462 -49.47 39.85 -20.86
C LEU A 462 -49.77 38.35 -20.90
N VAL A 463 -48.72 37.53 -20.84
CA VAL A 463 -48.79 36.13 -20.42
C VAL A 463 -48.22 36.08 -19.00
N MET A 464 -49.05 35.62 -18.07
CA MET A 464 -48.70 35.49 -16.65
C MET A 464 -48.71 34.02 -16.22
N GLY A 465 -48.02 33.71 -15.14
CA GLY A 465 -48.01 32.38 -14.57
C GLY A 465 -46.88 32.21 -13.56
N GLU A 466 -46.55 30.94 -13.29
CA GLU A 466 -45.55 30.55 -12.31
C GLU A 466 -44.49 29.62 -12.92
N ALA A 467 -43.25 29.75 -12.47
CA ALA A 467 -42.14 28.86 -12.80
C ALA A 467 -41.07 28.92 -11.70
N GLU A 468 -39.97 28.18 -11.86
CA GLU A 468 -38.87 28.23 -10.89
C GLU A 468 -38.29 29.65 -10.78
N PRO A 469 -38.10 30.18 -9.56
CA PRO A 469 -37.51 31.49 -9.35
C PRO A 469 -36.18 31.68 -10.09
N LYS A 470 -35.93 32.89 -10.59
CA LYS A 470 -34.72 33.27 -11.35
C LYS A 470 -34.55 32.56 -12.71
N ALA A 471 -35.46 31.67 -13.12
CA ALA A 471 -35.47 31.15 -14.49
C ALA A 471 -35.82 32.26 -15.51
N ILE A 472 -35.55 32.00 -16.79
CA ILE A 472 -35.97 32.84 -17.91
C ILE A 472 -37.13 32.14 -18.62
N ILE A 473 -38.30 32.78 -18.61
CA ILE A 473 -39.47 32.36 -19.38
C ILE A 473 -39.31 32.80 -20.82
N THR A 474 -39.61 31.90 -21.73
CA THR A 474 -39.71 32.14 -23.17
C THR A 474 -41.12 31.82 -23.64
N VAL A 475 -41.81 32.83 -24.18
CA VAL A 475 -43.14 32.71 -24.81
C VAL A 475 -42.99 32.78 -26.31
N LYS A 476 -43.46 31.76 -27.02
CA LYS A 476 -43.46 31.67 -28.49
C LYS A 476 -44.87 31.74 -29.03
N ILE A 477 -45.10 32.63 -29.98
CA ILE A 477 -46.37 32.81 -30.70
C ILE A 477 -46.05 32.85 -32.21
N GLY A 478 -46.36 31.77 -32.92
CA GLY A 478 -45.88 31.56 -34.28
C GLY A 478 -44.34 31.57 -34.33
N THR A 479 -43.76 32.47 -35.13
CA THR A 479 -42.30 32.65 -35.23
C THR A 479 -41.72 33.65 -34.22
N LYS A 480 -42.57 34.41 -33.51
CA LYS A 480 -42.13 35.46 -32.58
C LYS A 480 -41.84 34.90 -31.19
N VAL A 481 -40.80 35.43 -30.55
CA VAL A 481 -40.32 35.01 -29.23
C VAL A 481 -40.28 36.21 -28.30
N TYR A 482 -40.78 36.03 -27.08
CA TYR A 482 -40.80 37.03 -26.00
C TYR A 482 -40.17 36.39 -24.75
N LYS A 483 -39.35 37.13 -24.01
CA LYS A 483 -38.66 36.62 -22.81
C LYS A 483 -38.89 37.50 -21.59
N ALA A 484 -38.93 36.88 -20.41
CA ALA A 484 -38.88 37.58 -19.12
C ALA A 484 -38.20 36.72 -18.05
N LYS A 485 -37.67 37.35 -17.00
CA LYS A 485 -37.19 36.64 -15.81
C LYS A 485 -38.37 36.32 -14.88
N VAL A 486 -38.32 35.15 -14.24
CA VAL A 486 -39.19 34.79 -13.12
C VAL A 486 -38.66 35.48 -11.87
N ASP A 487 -39.56 36.09 -11.09
CA ASP A 487 -39.19 36.76 -9.85
C ASP A 487 -38.80 35.75 -8.75
N VAL A 488 -38.40 36.29 -7.58
CA VAL A 488 -37.96 35.47 -6.44
C VAL A 488 -39.08 34.66 -5.79
N LEU A 489 -40.34 35.01 -6.04
CA LEU A 489 -41.54 34.32 -5.56
C LEU A 489 -42.05 33.27 -6.56
N GLY A 490 -41.44 33.19 -7.75
CA GLY A 490 -41.82 32.24 -8.79
C GLY A 490 -42.84 32.76 -9.80
N ASN A 491 -43.23 34.04 -9.74
CA ASN A 491 -44.18 34.62 -10.69
C ASN A 491 -43.46 35.22 -11.90
N TYR A 492 -44.12 35.21 -13.05
CA TYR A 492 -43.63 35.90 -14.24
C TYR A 492 -44.73 36.66 -14.98
N LYS A 493 -44.31 37.69 -15.71
CA LYS A 493 -45.15 38.45 -16.64
C LYS A 493 -44.37 38.73 -17.93
N VAL A 494 -44.91 38.29 -19.06
CA VAL A 494 -44.30 38.50 -20.39
C VAL A 494 -45.23 39.36 -21.24
N THR A 495 -44.75 40.53 -21.66
CA THR A 495 -45.51 41.42 -22.56
C THR A 495 -45.59 40.82 -23.95
N ILE A 496 -46.81 40.70 -24.46
CA ILE A 496 -47.11 40.21 -25.82
C ILE A 496 -48.10 41.15 -26.51
N PRO A 497 -48.08 41.25 -27.85
CA PRO A 497 -49.16 41.91 -28.58
C PRO A 497 -50.45 41.09 -28.44
N VAL A 498 -51.59 41.78 -28.45
CA VAL A 498 -52.91 41.14 -28.43
C VAL A 498 -53.03 40.14 -29.58
N GLN A 499 -53.57 38.96 -29.28
CA GLN A 499 -53.75 37.86 -30.21
C GLN A 499 -55.22 37.59 -30.51
N ASN A 500 -55.50 37.02 -31.68
CA ASN A 500 -56.82 36.52 -32.02
C ASN A 500 -57.12 35.23 -31.25
N THR A 501 -58.41 35.00 -30.99
CA THR A 501 -58.92 33.74 -30.41
C THR A 501 -58.40 32.54 -31.18
N GLY A 502 -58.03 31.47 -30.46
CA GLY A 502 -57.54 30.21 -31.04
C GLY A 502 -56.05 30.19 -31.34
N THR A 503 -55.35 31.35 -31.28
CA THR A 503 -53.90 31.41 -31.41
C THR A 503 -53.22 30.59 -30.32
N THR A 504 -52.24 29.76 -30.69
CA THR A 504 -51.45 28.97 -29.73
C THR A 504 -50.34 29.82 -29.14
N VAL A 505 -50.22 29.80 -27.81
CA VAL A 505 -49.15 30.40 -27.02
C VAL A 505 -48.38 29.26 -26.36
N SER A 506 -47.08 29.13 -26.68
CA SER A 506 -46.20 28.11 -26.12
C SER A 506 -45.19 28.73 -25.16
N VAL A 507 -45.04 28.16 -23.97
CA VAL A 507 -44.23 28.73 -22.88
C VAL A 507 -43.24 27.69 -22.35
N THR A 508 -41.96 28.06 -22.24
CA THR A 508 -40.89 27.26 -21.61
C THR A 508 -40.15 28.10 -20.57
N ALA A 509 -39.54 27.45 -19.58
CA ALA A 509 -38.55 28.04 -18.69
C ALA A 509 -37.16 27.54 -19.06
N SER A 510 -36.17 28.41 -18.95
CA SER A 510 -34.76 28.09 -19.15
C SER A 510 -33.95 28.58 -17.97
N ASP A 511 -32.89 27.87 -17.65
CA ASP A 511 -32.03 28.23 -16.53
C ASP A 511 -30.78 29.00 -17.00
N SER A 512 -29.87 29.34 -16.09
CA SER A 512 -28.63 30.08 -16.42
C SER A 512 -27.62 29.29 -17.25
N LYS A 513 -27.82 27.98 -17.40
CA LYS A 513 -27.02 27.07 -18.24
C LYS A 513 -27.79 26.65 -19.49
N GLU A 514 -28.86 27.38 -19.81
CA GLU A 514 -29.72 27.17 -20.96
C GLU A 514 -30.44 25.81 -21.02
N ASN A 515 -30.53 25.09 -19.89
CA ASN A 515 -31.37 23.90 -19.82
C ASN A 515 -32.84 24.33 -19.91
N VAL A 516 -33.59 23.78 -20.88
CA VAL A 516 -34.97 24.18 -21.17
C VAL A 516 -35.97 23.16 -20.63
N SER A 517 -37.02 23.65 -19.96
CA SER A 517 -38.14 22.84 -19.49
C SER A 517 -38.92 22.23 -20.66
N SER A 518 -39.78 21.25 -20.37
CA SER A 518 -40.85 20.89 -21.31
C SER A 518 -41.79 22.08 -21.56
N VAL A 519 -42.42 22.12 -22.74
CA VAL A 519 -43.29 23.22 -23.18
C VAL A 519 -44.69 23.12 -22.57
N LYS A 520 -45.26 24.26 -22.18
CA LYS A 520 -46.68 24.42 -21.87
C LYS A 520 -47.35 25.23 -22.98
N SER A 521 -48.32 24.63 -23.68
CA SER A 521 -49.12 25.30 -24.69
C SER A 521 -50.53 25.61 -24.19
N THR A 522 -51.05 26.77 -24.55
CA THR A 522 -52.45 27.19 -24.32
C THR A 522 -53.01 27.90 -25.54
N LYS A 523 -54.33 27.88 -25.72
CA LYS A 523 -55.01 28.64 -26.78
C LYS A 523 -55.59 29.92 -26.23
N VAL A 524 -55.49 30.99 -27.00
CA VAL A 524 -56.11 32.28 -26.67
C VAL A 524 -57.63 32.10 -26.63
N ILE A 525 -58.23 32.31 -25.46
CA ILE A 525 -59.67 32.21 -25.27
C ILE A 525 -60.36 33.49 -25.70
N ARG A 526 -61.63 33.35 -26.07
CA ARG A 526 -62.45 34.47 -26.51
C ARG A 526 -63.12 35.15 -25.32
N VAL A 527 -62.95 36.45 -25.19
CA VAL A 527 -63.74 37.29 -24.26
C VAL A 527 -64.38 38.50 -24.93
N ALA A 528 -63.90 38.89 -26.11
CA ALA A 528 -64.45 39.94 -26.96
C ALA A 528 -64.39 39.50 -28.42
N PRO A 529 -64.78 40.34 -29.39
CA PRO A 529 -64.40 40.08 -30.76
C PRO A 529 -62.90 40.07 -30.99
N ASN A 530 -62.43 39.25 -31.93
CA ASN A 530 -61.09 39.32 -32.48
C ASN A 530 -60.79 40.74 -32.96
N MET A 531 -59.53 41.15 -32.78
CA MET A 531 -59.06 42.45 -33.27
C MET A 531 -59.33 42.53 -34.78
N PRO A 532 -60.03 43.57 -35.27
CA PRO A 532 -60.30 43.70 -36.69
C PRO A 532 -59.00 43.67 -37.50
N THR A 533 -58.98 42.87 -38.56
CA THR A 533 -58.03 43.09 -39.64
C THR A 533 -58.51 44.32 -40.41
N VAL A 534 -57.56 45.10 -40.90
CA VAL A 534 -57.83 46.30 -41.68
C VAL A 534 -56.95 46.19 -42.91
N ASN A 535 -57.54 46.32 -44.09
CA ASN A 535 -56.82 46.40 -45.35
C ASN A 535 -55.97 47.68 -45.37
N ALA A 536 -54.99 47.78 -46.26
CA ALA A 536 -54.19 48.99 -46.41
C ALA A 536 -55.09 50.20 -46.73
N VAL A 537 -54.80 51.34 -46.10
CA VAL A 537 -55.52 52.61 -46.30
C VAL A 537 -54.49 53.67 -46.68
N ASN A 538 -54.66 54.26 -47.85
CA ASN A 538 -53.82 55.35 -48.37
C ASN A 538 -54.57 56.70 -48.37
N ASN A 539 -53.87 57.78 -48.71
CA ASN A 539 -54.43 59.14 -48.72
C ASN A 539 -55.59 59.36 -49.72
N LYS A 540 -55.81 58.45 -50.68
CA LYS A 540 -56.93 58.47 -51.62
C LYS A 540 -58.13 57.66 -51.14
N SER A 541 -57.95 56.83 -50.11
CA SER A 541 -58.97 55.91 -49.62
C SER A 541 -60.15 56.68 -49.00
N THR A 542 -61.35 56.35 -49.43
CA THR A 542 -62.63 56.83 -48.85
C THR A 542 -63.33 55.76 -48.01
N ILE A 543 -62.68 54.61 -47.81
CA ILE A 543 -63.25 53.45 -47.14
C ILE A 543 -62.20 52.80 -46.23
N VAL A 544 -62.62 52.33 -45.06
CA VAL A 544 -61.87 51.42 -44.21
C VAL A 544 -62.57 50.07 -44.27
N ALA A 545 -61.90 49.08 -44.85
CA ALA A 545 -62.43 47.74 -45.02
C ALA A 545 -61.52 46.70 -44.37
N GLY A 546 -62.08 45.56 -43.99
CA GLY A 546 -61.33 44.46 -43.42
C GLY A 546 -62.23 43.36 -42.91
N LYS A 547 -61.70 42.53 -42.02
CA LYS A 547 -62.46 41.44 -41.38
C LYS A 547 -62.49 41.62 -39.88
N THR A 548 -63.64 41.35 -39.29
CA THR A 548 -63.81 41.09 -37.88
C THR A 548 -64.69 39.85 -37.77
N GLU A 549 -65.33 39.67 -36.63
CA GLU A 549 -66.26 38.58 -36.44
C GLU A 549 -67.60 38.84 -37.11
N PRO A 550 -68.28 37.78 -37.57
CA PRO A 550 -69.60 37.90 -38.14
C PRO A 550 -70.55 38.68 -37.24
N LYS A 551 -71.28 39.63 -37.84
CA LYS A 551 -72.32 40.44 -37.18
C LYS A 551 -71.83 41.41 -36.09
N ALA A 552 -70.51 41.55 -35.83
CA ALA A 552 -69.97 42.54 -34.90
C ALA A 552 -70.10 43.97 -35.48
N ILE A 553 -70.28 44.97 -34.61
CA ILE A 553 -70.31 46.39 -35.00
C ILE A 553 -68.88 46.93 -34.97
N VAL A 554 -68.34 47.30 -36.12
CA VAL A 554 -67.03 47.91 -36.26
C VAL A 554 -67.13 49.41 -36.04
N THR A 555 -66.24 49.95 -35.22
CA THR A 555 -66.08 51.38 -34.99
C THR A 555 -64.73 51.82 -35.53
N VAL A 556 -64.73 52.84 -36.39
CA VAL A 556 -63.55 53.48 -36.97
C VAL A 556 -63.47 54.91 -36.45
N LYS A 557 -62.39 55.25 -35.74
CA LYS A 557 -62.15 56.59 -35.22
C LYS A 557 -60.98 57.25 -35.95
N VAL A 558 -61.20 58.49 -36.39
CA VAL A 558 -60.22 59.33 -37.09
C VAL A 558 -60.25 60.73 -36.48
N GLY A 559 -59.19 61.09 -35.74
CA GLY A 559 -59.21 62.29 -34.90
C GLY A 559 -60.34 62.23 -33.87
N THR A 560 -61.22 63.23 -33.88
CA THR A 560 -62.42 63.29 -33.02
C THR A 560 -63.65 62.61 -33.63
N LYS A 561 -63.64 62.31 -34.94
CA LYS A 561 -64.78 61.72 -35.66
C LYS A 561 -64.84 60.21 -35.48
N THR A 562 -66.05 59.70 -35.32
CA THR A 562 -66.34 58.27 -35.14
C THR A 562 -67.34 57.80 -36.19
N PHE A 563 -67.06 56.66 -36.82
CA PHE A 563 -67.89 56.03 -37.85
C PHE A 563 -68.14 54.57 -37.48
N THR A 564 -69.31 54.02 -37.81
CA THR A 564 -69.65 52.63 -37.49
C THR A 564 -70.23 51.88 -38.69
N ALA A 565 -70.01 50.56 -38.74
CA ALA A 565 -70.69 49.66 -39.66
C ALA A 565 -70.80 48.25 -39.06
N LYS A 566 -71.83 47.50 -39.46
CA LYS A 566 -71.98 46.10 -39.04
C LYS A 566 -71.26 45.16 -40.00
N ALA A 567 -70.49 44.23 -39.48
CA ALA A 567 -69.85 43.19 -40.28
C ALA A 567 -70.87 42.17 -40.80
N ASN A 568 -70.66 41.66 -42.00
CA ASN A 568 -71.54 40.68 -42.62
C ASN A 568 -71.39 39.26 -42.00
N VAL A 569 -72.13 38.27 -42.51
CA VAL A 569 -72.09 36.88 -42.00
C VAL A 569 -70.73 36.19 -42.17
N LYS A 570 -69.86 36.69 -43.05
CA LYS A 570 -68.48 36.24 -43.24
C LYS A 570 -67.46 37.08 -42.47
N GLY A 571 -67.92 38.08 -41.70
CA GLY A 571 -67.07 38.97 -40.91
C GLY A 571 -66.46 40.15 -41.69
N ASN A 572 -66.77 40.32 -42.98
CA ASN A 572 -66.27 41.46 -43.75
C ASN A 572 -67.04 42.74 -43.36
N TYR A 573 -66.35 43.87 -43.24
CA TYR A 573 -66.94 45.18 -43.01
C TYR A 573 -66.37 46.24 -43.96
N LYS A 574 -67.13 47.32 -44.15
CA LYS A 574 -66.74 48.51 -44.90
C LYS A 574 -67.33 49.74 -44.22
N VAL A 575 -66.49 50.69 -43.83
CA VAL A 575 -66.87 51.96 -43.20
C VAL A 575 -66.43 53.10 -44.11
N THR A 576 -67.35 53.96 -44.54
CA THR A 576 -67.04 55.12 -45.36
C THR A 576 -66.41 56.22 -44.50
N ILE A 577 -65.30 56.79 -44.96
CA ILE A 577 -64.57 57.89 -44.31
C ILE A 577 -64.21 58.97 -45.34
N GLN A 578 -63.89 60.18 -44.87
CA GLN A 578 -63.28 61.20 -45.71
C GLN A 578 -61.81 60.86 -45.99
N LYS A 579 -61.26 61.37 -47.10
CA LYS A 579 -59.82 61.25 -47.40
C LYS A 579 -58.99 61.82 -46.25
N GLN A 580 -57.90 61.14 -45.91
CA GLN A 580 -57.04 61.49 -44.79
C GLN A 580 -55.63 61.86 -45.25
N ARG A 581 -54.96 62.74 -44.49
CA ARG A 581 -53.57 63.09 -44.76
C ARG A 581 -52.66 61.88 -44.48
N ILE A 582 -51.55 61.79 -45.19
CA ILE A 582 -50.51 60.79 -44.94
C ILE A 582 -50.05 60.93 -43.48
N GLY A 583 -49.88 59.81 -42.78
CA GLY A 583 -49.48 59.80 -41.37
C GLY A 583 -50.65 59.87 -40.37
N THR A 584 -51.88 60.14 -40.80
CA THR A 584 -53.05 60.10 -39.91
C THR A 584 -53.25 58.69 -39.33
N LYS A 585 -53.41 58.59 -38.00
CA LYS A 585 -53.75 57.33 -37.33
C LYS A 585 -55.24 57.07 -37.36
N ILE A 586 -55.63 55.86 -37.77
CA ILE A 586 -57.00 55.36 -37.76
C ILE A 586 -57.08 54.21 -36.75
N TYR A 587 -58.07 54.29 -35.86
CA TYR A 587 -58.29 53.32 -34.79
C TYR A 587 -59.55 52.50 -35.11
N VAL A 588 -59.41 51.18 -35.18
CA VAL A 588 -60.50 50.27 -35.58
C VAL A 588 -60.71 49.20 -34.51
N ASN A 589 -61.91 49.11 -33.95
CA ASN A 589 -62.32 48.04 -33.05
C ASN A 589 -63.70 47.49 -33.43
N ALA A 590 -64.10 46.38 -32.83
CA ALA A 590 -65.39 45.74 -33.05
C ALA A 590 -66.08 45.44 -31.73
N LYS A 591 -67.40 45.62 -31.68
CA LYS A 591 -68.26 45.36 -30.54
C LYS A 591 -69.21 44.21 -30.87
N ASP A 592 -69.28 43.19 -30.03
CA ASP A 592 -70.25 42.10 -30.20
C ASP A 592 -71.65 42.46 -29.71
N LYS A 593 -72.58 41.50 -29.83
CA LYS A 593 -73.95 41.62 -29.32
C LYS A 593 -74.05 41.77 -27.79
N LYS A 594 -73.05 41.26 -27.05
CA LYS A 594 -72.98 41.40 -25.58
C LYS A 594 -72.42 42.76 -25.16
N GLY A 595 -72.00 43.56 -26.15
CA GLY A 595 -71.45 44.89 -25.95
C GLY A 595 -69.96 44.91 -25.62
N VAL A 596 -69.26 43.77 -25.69
CA VAL A 596 -67.82 43.70 -25.40
C VAL A 596 -67.03 44.17 -26.62
N ILE A 597 -66.06 45.06 -26.38
CA ILE A 597 -65.22 45.68 -27.42
C ILE A 597 -63.89 44.92 -27.54
N SER A 598 -63.51 44.62 -28.79
CA SER A 598 -62.22 44.04 -29.18
C SER A 598 -61.04 44.92 -28.79
N ALA A 599 -59.83 44.38 -28.88
CA ALA A 599 -58.66 45.25 -28.97
C ALA A 599 -58.74 46.15 -30.22
N THR A 600 -58.09 47.30 -30.15
CA THR A 600 -58.10 48.31 -31.22
C THR A 600 -56.92 48.09 -32.15
N LYS A 601 -57.21 47.87 -33.43
CA LYS A 601 -56.21 47.92 -34.50
C LYS A 601 -55.92 49.37 -34.84
N ILE A 602 -54.65 49.76 -34.80
CA ILE A 602 -54.20 51.07 -35.24
C ILE A 602 -53.53 50.89 -36.60
N ILE A 603 -53.94 51.68 -37.58
CA ILE A 603 -53.25 51.80 -38.87
C ILE A 603 -52.84 53.26 -39.11
N THR A 604 -51.81 53.46 -39.91
CA THR A 604 -51.35 54.79 -40.33
C THR A 604 -51.61 54.92 -41.81
N VAL A 605 -52.22 56.04 -42.23
CA VAL A 605 -52.56 56.29 -43.64
C VAL A 605 -51.27 56.42 -44.44
N SER A 606 -51.12 55.57 -45.46
CA SER A 606 -49.96 55.57 -46.34
C SER A 606 -50.09 56.58 -47.47
N ARG A 607 -48.99 56.76 -48.22
CA ARG A 607 -49.02 57.37 -49.55
C ARG A 607 -49.92 56.57 -50.49
#